data_AF-A0A4Q2XLV5-F1
#
_entry.id   AF-A0A4Q2XLV5-F1
#
_cell.length_a   1.000
_cell.length_b   1.000
_cell.length_c   1.000
_cell.angle_alpha   90.00
_cell.angle_beta   90.00
_cell.angle_gamma   90.00
#
_symmetry.space_group_name_H-M   'P 1'
#
loop_
_entity.id
_entity.type
_entity.pdbx_description
1 polymer ?
#
loop_
_entity_poly.entity_id
_entity_poly.type
_entity_poly.pdbx_seq_one_letter_code
_entity_poly.pdbx_strand_id
1 'polypeptide(L)'
;MIRHVLPFLVLFAFHSRAAEPVHLTPEPGGDGGGAGRALERAVAGGAKEIVLHAGAYRLEKPLILDGGHSGLTIRAVEGETVILSGGKVLPLKWTAGEGSRFSAVVPKDITE
;
A
#
# COMPACT_ATOMS: atom_id res chain seq x y z
N MET A 1 67.80 6.94 4.05
CA MET A 1 66.83 8.02 3.72
C MET A 1 66.36 7.80 2.29
N ILE A 2 65.08 7.47 2.08
CA ILE A 2 64.15 7.92 1.02
C ILE A 2 62.82 7.18 1.28
N ARG A 3 61.77 7.98 1.53
CA ARG A 3 60.37 7.60 1.80
C ARG A 3 59.60 7.48 0.48
N HIS A 4 58.34 7.03 0.56
CA HIS A 4 57.19 7.14 -0.38
C HIS A 4 56.78 5.75 -0.93
N VAL A 5 56.08 4.91 -0.14
CA VAL A 5 54.62 4.89 0.13
C VAL A 5 53.79 4.70 -1.15
N LEU A 6 53.41 3.46 -1.44
CA LEU A 6 52.38 3.11 -2.42
C LEU A 6 51.01 3.63 -1.95
N PRO A 7 50.14 4.14 -2.84
CA PRO A 7 48.78 4.49 -2.46
C PRO A 7 47.95 3.21 -2.35
N PHE A 8 47.44 2.94 -1.15
CA PHE A 8 46.36 1.97 -0.94
C PHE A 8 45.10 2.51 -1.64
N LEU A 9 44.77 1.95 -2.80
CA LEU A 9 43.48 2.17 -3.44
C LEU A 9 42.42 1.40 -2.62
N VAL A 10 41.79 2.06 -1.67
CA VAL A 10 40.65 1.48 -0.92
C VAL A 10 39.44 1.51 -1.85
N LEU A 11 39.20 0.38 -2.53
CA LEU A 11 37.99 0.15 -3.30
C LEU A 11 36.83 -0.05 -2.31
N PHE A 12 36.04 0.99 -2.07
CA PHE A 12 34.76 0.84 -1.39
C PHE A 12 33.81 0.11 -2.33
N ALA A 13 33.74 -1.21 -2.18
CA ALA A 13 32.65 -2.00 -2.75
C ALA A 13 31.35 -1.59 -2.05
N PHE A 14 30.63 -0.64 -2.64
CA PHE A 14 29.23 -0.40 -2.30
C PHE A 14 28.46 -1.67 -2.63
N HIS A 15 28.31 -2.54 -1.63
CA HIS A 15 27.33 -3.61 -1.69
C HIS A 15 25.97 -2.93 -1.59
N SER A 16 25.31 -2.72 -2.74
CA SER A 16 23.89 -2.38 -2.77
C SER A 16 23.13 -3.55 -2.13
N ARG A 17 22.83 -3.44 -0.84
CA ARG A 17 21.84 -4.32 -0.21
C ARG A 17 20.52 -4.01 -0.92
N ALA A 18 20.02 -4.96 -1.71
CA ALA A 18 18.68 -4.83 -2.27
C ALA A 18 17.73 -4.51 -1.11
N ALA A 19 16.99 -3.41 -1.22
CA ALA A 19 16.04 -3.04 -0.19
C ALA A 19 15.05 -4.20 -0.05
N GLU A 20 14.91 -4.74 1.17
CA GLU A 20 13.99 -5.84 1.42
C GLU A 20 12.55 -5.38 1.12
N PRO A 21 11.71 -6.23 0.53
CA PRO A 21 10.33 -5.86 0.22
C PRO A 21 9.56 -5.46 1.47
N VAL A 22 8.74 -4.41 1.38
CA VAL A 22 7.82 -4.02 2.44
C VAL A 22 6.56 -4.86 2.35
N HIS A 23 6.35 -5.74 3.33
CA HIS A 23 5.15 -6.56 3.43
C HIS A 23 4.05 -5.82 4.18
N LEU A 24 2.86 -5.75 3.58
CA LEU A 24 1.68 -5.15 4.19
C LEU A 24 0.57 -6.20 4.29
N THR A 25 -0.05 -6.30 5.47
CA THR A 25 -1.18 -7.19 5.71
C THR A 25 -2.34 -6.38 6.28
N PRO A 26 -3.56 -6.49 5.72
CA PRO A 26 -4.72 -5.84 6.29
C PRO A 26 -5.16 -6.53 7.59
N GLU A 27 -5.66 -5.75 8.55
CA GLU A 27 -6.14 -6.28 9.82
C GLU A 27 -7.41 -7.13 9.61
N PRO A 28 -7.48 -8.35 10.19
CA PRO A 28 -8.68 -9.18 10.12
C PRO A 28 -9.90 -8.46 10.72
N GLY A 29 -10.98 -8.35 9.95
CA GLY A 29 -12.21 -7.67 10.41
C GLY A 29 -12.12 -6.15 10.49
N GLY A 30 -10.97 -5.56 10.13
CA GLY A 30 -10.81 -4.12 9.99
C GLY A 30 -11.55 -3.59 8.76
N ASP A 31 -11.81 -2.28 8.73
CA ASP A 31 -12.45 -1.59 7.60
C ASP A 31 -11.53 -1.41 6.37
N GLY A 32 -10.31 -1.94 6.42
CA GLY A 32 -9.28 -1.81 5.38
C GLY A 32 -8.59 -0.44 5.31
N GLY A 33 -9.05 0.57 6.07
CA GLY A 33 -8.52 1.94 5.99
C GLY A 33 -7.11 2.05 6.58
N GLY A 34 -6.83 1.33 7.67
CA GLY A 34 -5.49 1.23 8.25
C GLY A 34 -4.46 0.69 7.25
N ALA A 35 -4.85 -0.34 6.50
CA ALA A 35 -4.01 -0.96 5.48
C ALA A 35 -3.76 -0.03 4.29
N GLY A 36 -4.79 0.70 3.83
CA GLY A 36 -4.63 1.74 2.79
C GLY A 36 -3.64 2.83 3.19
N ARG A 37 -3.74 3.34 4.43
CA ARG A 37 -2.76 4.32 4.95
C ARG A 37 -1.35 3.74 5.07
N ALA A 38 -1.21 2.45 5.37
CA ALA A 38 0.09 1.80 5.40
C ALA A 38 0.70 1.71 3.99
N LEU A 39 -0.11 1.40 2.98
CA LEU A 39 0.30 1.43 1.56
C LEU A 39 0.75 2.84 1.14
N GLU A 40 -0.04 3.87 1.43
CA GLU A 40 0.33 5.26 1.14
C GLU A 40 1.69 5.65 1.77
N ARG A 41 1.92 5.27 3.04
CA ARG A 41 3.19 5.54 3.72
C ARG A 41 4.36 4.76 3.11
N ALA A 42 4.15 3.52 2.70
CA ALA A 42 5.20 2.73 2.07
C ALA A 42 5.62 3.32 0.72
N VAL A 43 4.64 3.78 -0.07
CA VAL A 43 4.88 4.48 -1.34
C VAL A 43 5.62 5.80 -1.11
N ALA A 44 5.11 6.65 -0.20
CA ALA A 44 5.75 7.93 0.13
C ALA A 44 7.13 7.77 0.79
N GLY A 45 7.36 6.64 1.48
CA GLY A 45 8.62 6.30 2.14
C GLY A 45 9.72 5.81 1.19
N GLY A 46 9.46 5.72 -0.12
CA GLY A 46 10.47 5.36 -1.11
C GLY A 46 10.79 3.87 -1.17
N ALA A 47 9.86 3.00 -0.73
CA ALA A 47 10.00 1.56 -0.91
C ALA A 47 10.25 1.22 -2.40
N LYS A 48 11.10 0.22 -2.66
CA LYS A 48 11.35 -0.28 -4.02
C LYS A 48 10.45 -1.44 -4.40
N GLU A 49 10.05 -2.24 -3.41
CA GLU A 49 9.07 -3.31 -3.57
C GLU A 49 8.11 -3.29 -2.39
N ILE A 50 6.81 -3.38 -2.70
CA ILE A 50 5.72 -3.51 -1.73
C ILE A 50 4.95 -4.78 -2.08
N VAL A 51 4.85 -5.68 -1.11
CA VAL A 51 4.14 -6.95 -1.23
C VAL A 51 2.88 -6.90 -0.38
N LEU A 52 1.74 -7.07 -1.03
CA LEU A 52 0.42 -6.99 -0.42
C LEU A 52 -0.11 -8.40 -0.15
N HIS A 53 -0.51 -8.65 1.10
CA HIS A 53 -1.21 -9.86 1.48
C HIS A 53 -2.72 -9.72 1.28
N ALA A 54 -3.41 -10.86 1.22
CA ALA A 54 -4.82 -10.99 0.93
C ALA A 54 -5.68 -10.06 1.79
N GLY A 55 -6.65 -9.42 1.14
CA GLY A 55 -7.64 -8.56 1.79
C GLY A 55 -7.84 -7.22 1.11
N ALA A 56 -8.57 -6.33 1.78
CA ALA A 56 -8.97 -5.05 1.24
C ALA A 56 -8.14 -3.90 1.83
N TYR A 57 -7.58 -3.08 0.96
CA TYR A 57 -6.89 -1.84 1.26
C TYR A 57 -7.79 -0.68 0.82
N ARG A 58 -8.42 -0.02 1.79
CA ARG A 58 -9.33 1.08 1.53
C ARG A 58 -8.56 2.38 1.36
N LEU A 59 -8.70 3.00 0.19
CA LEU A 59 -8.07 4.25 -0.16
C LEU A 59 -9.07 5.39 0.09
N GLU A 60 -8.76 6.27 1.03
CA GLU A 60 -9.59 7.45 1.32
C GLU A 60 -9.44 8.53 0.23
N LYS A 61 -8.32 8.49 -0.50
CA LYS A 61 -7.94 9.38 -1.59
C LYS A 61 -7.18 8.59 -2.65
N PRO A 62 -7.01 9.11 -3.87
CA PRO A 62 -6.19 8.44 -4.88
C PRO A 62 -4.77 8.16 -4.39
N LEU A 63 -4.25 6.97 -4.69
CA LEU A 63 -2.83 6.68 -4.56
C LEU A 63 -2.09 7.34 -5.73
N ILE A 64 -1.34 8.41 -5.44
CA ILE A 64 -0.62 9.18 -6.47
C ILE A 64 0.77 8.60 -6.69
N LEU A 65 1.07 8.24 -7.93
CA LEU A 65 2.40 7.81 -8.38
C LEU A 65 2.89 8.79 -9.44
N ASP A 66 4.12 9.27 -9.27
CA ASP A 66 4.80 10.21 -10.17
C ASP A 66 6.22 9.74 -10.51
N GLY A 67 7.02 10.59 -11.19
CA GLY A 67 8.39 10.26 -11.58
C GLY A 67 9.32 9.88 -10.41
N GLY A 68 9.07 10.38 -9.20
CA GLY A 68 9.83 10.04 -7.99
C GLY A 68 9.67 8.57 -7.56
N HIS A 69 8.63 7.91 -8.05
CA HIS A 69 8.31 6.51 -7.76
C HIS A 69 8.83 5.54 -8.83
N SER A 70 9.65 6.02 -9.77
CA SER A 70 10.21 5.19 -10.83
C SER A 70 10.97 3.98 -10.26
N GLY A 71 10.64 2.78 -10.77
CA GLY A 71 11.21 1.52 -10.32
C GLY A 71 10.52 0.89 -9.08
N LEU A 72 9.46 1.50 -8.55
CA LEU A 72 8.61 0.88 -7.54
C LEU A 72 7.81 -0.28 -8.14
N THR A 73 7.83 -1.42 -7.46
CA THR A 73 6.92 -2.56 -7.73
C THR A 73 5.93 -2.70 -6.58
N ILE A 74 4.64 -2.76 -6.90
CA ILE A 74 3.58 -3.12 -5.94
C ILE A 74 2.92 -4.39 -6.48
N ARG A 75 2.89 -5.46 -5.69
CA ARG A 75 2.30 -6.74 -6.11
C ARG A 75 1.59 -7.46 -4.98
N ALA A 76 0.64 -8.31 -5.32
CA ALA A 76 0.10 -9.28 -4.39
C ALA A 76 1.10 -10.42 -4.15
N VAL A 77 0.96 -11.11 -3.02
CA VAL A 77 1.55 -12.44 -2.83
C VAL A 77 0.92 -13.42 -3.82
N GLU A 78 1.73 -14.34 -4.33
CA GLU A 78 1.28 -15.36 -5.28
C GLU A 78 0.11 -16.18 -4.70
N GLY A 79 -0.96 -16.33 -5.49
CA GLY A 79 -2.17 -17.02 -5.06
C GLY A 79 -3.08 -16.25 -4.08
N GLU A 80 -2.69 -15.06 -3.62
CA GLU A 80 -3.50 -14.22 -2.75
C GLU A 80 -4.29 -13.17 -3.54
N THR A 81 -5.52 -12.88 -3.11
CA THR A 81 -6.36 -11.84 -3.72
C THR A 81 -6.32 -10.55 -2.92
N VAL A 82 -5.89 -9.47 -3.57
CA VAL A 82 -5.80 -8.13 -2.99
C VAL A 82 -6.80 -7.20 -3.66
N ILE A 83 -7.52 -6.42 -2.87
CA ILE A 83 -8.49 -5.44 -3.35
C ILE A 83 -8.03 -4.04 -2.92
N LEU A 84 -7.78 -3.16 -3.89
CA LEU A 84 -7.67 -1.72 -3.65
C LEU A 84 -9.04 -1.09 -3.87
N SER A 85 -9.61 -0.43 -2.86
CA SER A 85 -10.99 0.09 -2.95
C SER A 85 -11.10 1.51 -2.43
N GLY A 86 -11.68 2.41 -3.25
CA GLY A 86 -12.13 3.73 -2.79
C GLY A 86 -13.52 3.71 -2.15
N GLY A 87 -14.23 2.58 -2.18
CA GLY A 87 -15.60 2.48 -1.69
C GLY A 87 -15.67 2.35 -0.17
N LYS A 88 -16.62 3.02 0.48
CA LYS A 88 -16.89 2.90 1.93
C LYS A 88 -18.00 1.87 2.18
N VAL A 89 -17.78 0.98 3.16
CA VAL A 89 -18.84 0.09 3.65
C VAL A 89 -19.67 0.89 4.63
N LEU A 90 -20.96 1.01 4.34
CA LEU A 90 -21.88 1.75 5.18
C LEU A 90 -22.67 0.78 6.06
N PRO A 91 -22.73 1.01 7.38
CA PRO A 91 -23.54 0.21 8.31
C PRO A 91 -25.02 0.58 8.17
N LEU A 92 -25.59 0.29 7.01
CA LEU A 92 -26.96 0.65 6.66
C LEU A 92 -27.96 -0.31 7.28
N LYS A 93 -29.07 0.24 7.77
CA LYS A 93 -30.27 -0.53 8.09
C LYS A 93 -31.12 -0.66 6.82
N TRP A 94 -31.20 -1.87 6.30
CA TRP A 94 -32.00 -2.19 5.13
C TRP A 94 -33.47 -2.43 5.52
N THR A 95 -34.38 -1.83 4.77
CA THR A 95 -35.82 -2.02 4.90
C THR A 95 -36.34 -2.77 3.68
N ALA A 96 -37.11 -3.84 3.90
CA ALA A 96 -37.76 -4.56 2.82
C ALA A 96 -38.93 -3.72 2.24
N GLY A 97 -39.00 -3.64 0.92
CA GLY A 97 -40.10 -3.06 0.17
C GLY A 97 -40.97 -4.14 -0.48
N GLU A 98 -41.81 -3.73 -1.43
CA GLU A 98 -42.65 -4.67 -2.19
C GLU A 98 -41.80 -5.64 -3.03
N GLY A 99 -42.19 -6.92 -3.02
CA GLY A 99 -41.47 -7.99 -3.72
C GLY A 99 -40.05 -8.21 -3.17
N SER A 100 -39.06 -8.18 -4.06
CA SER A 100 -37.64 -8.40 -3.72
C SER A 100 -36.83 -7.09 -3.59
N ARG A 101 -37.50 -5.94 -3.43
CA ARG A 101 -36.82 -4.64 -3.30
C ARG A 101 -36.38 -4.41 -1.85
N PHE A 102 -35.15 -3.94 -1.68
CA PHE A 102 -34.63 -3.44 -0.40
C PHE A 102 -34.17 -1.99 -0.56
N SER A 103 -34.36 -1.18 0.46
CA SER A 103 -33.93 0.22 0.49
C SER A 103 -33.20 0.55 1.79
N ALA A 104 -32.29 1.51 1.72
CA ALA A 104 -31.61 2.07 2.88
C ALA A 104 -31.32 3.55 2.63
N VAL A 105 -31.24 4.34 3.70
CA VAL A 105 -30.90 5.77 3.63
C VAL A 105 -29.39 5.92 3.69
N VAL A 106 -28.79 6.48 2.64
CA VAL A 106 -27.38 6.86 2.64
C VAL A 106 -27.19 8.12 3.51
N PRO A 107 -26.29 8.11 4.51
CA PRO A 107 -25.99 9.28 5.32
C PRO A 107 -25.45 10.44 4.45
N LYS A 108 -25.92 11.66 4.71
CA LYS A 108 -25.60 12.86 3.92
C LYS A 108 -24.11 13.25 3.98
N ASP A 109 -23.42 12.83 5.03
CA ASP A 109 -22.00 13.07 5.28
C ASP A 109 -21.06 12.18 4.44
N ILE A 110 -21.60 11.23 3.67
CA ILE A 110 -20.84 10.34 2.80
C ILE A 110 -20.89 10.77 1.33
N THR A 111 -21.98 11.40 0.90
CA THR A 111 -22.14 11.97 -0.44
C THR A 111 -21.47 13.35 -0.48
N GLU A 112 -20.36 13.46 -1.22
CA GLU A 112 -19.83 14.76 -1.66
C GLU A 112 -20.85 15.53 -2.50
#